data_AF-A0A0S3RR74-F1
#
_entry.id   AF-A0A0S3RR74-F1
#
_cell.length_a   1.000
_cell.length_b   1.000
_cell.length_c   1.000
_cell.angle_alpha   90.00
_cell.angle_beta   90.00
_cell.angle_gamma   90.00
#
_symmetry.space_group_name_H-M   'P 1'
#
loop_
_entity.id
_entity.type
_entity.pdbx_description
1 polymer ?
#
loop_
_entity_poly.entity_id
_entity_poly.type
_entity_poly.pdbx_seq_one_letter_code
_entity_poly.pdbx_strand_id
1 'polypeptide(L)'
;MSDVKDILNVLNVSELREIWSISLKKGGGHGLKKQHLISSIISSDAGVPWSQLSTMILERSGSCIRISSKSESLMWRTERLFFLNGEQDLSSFLLVDMGKIKYTAYNCIISEPIFSNRRNLLSYEEAIEVAQIMDEALDTNKIEVVLRCIKLAESRVSTDFSDRYSTSESVSSIQHLFTASWVYSKVVTVGISFLEQERRYTDAINLLRWLLNVFPSDLRRGYWTLRLSIDLEHLGFIDESLQVSENGLLDPWVRAGSRMALQRRVLRLGKPPRRWKVPSYSRSALQKIPQVFVQGRPLNSDLGGKNRYYNEEGKQCGVEELALNYYARDGGGWQGVHAESGIWLTIFGLLMWDVIYADVPNVFYTRFQNAPLDFGTDGFYTSRKSVIESHLQQIRDGMAEEFLIKSWETHIGTACRGVNWDSHSLDELRAAVTCVGGTCLASLCQLLAQDYRSWSSGMPDLLLWRFHGEYSGEAKLVEVKGHNDRLSEQQRAWLLLLMDCGFSVEVCKVKPL
;
A
#
# COMPACT_ATOMS: atom_id res chain seq x y z
N MET A 1 14.21 37.05 -3.67
CA MET A 1 13.09 36.72 -4.59
C MET A 1 12.10 35.72 -3.99
N SER A 2 12.52 34.69 -3.22
CA SER A 2 11.54 33.76 -2.61
C SER A 2 10.62 34.43 -1.59
N ASP A 3 11.16 35.28 -0.71
CA ASP A 3 10.34 36.01 0.29
C ASP A 3 9.24 36.86 -0.35
N VAL A 4 9.49 37.41 -1.55
CA VAL A 4 8.51 38.24 -2.25
C VAL A 4 7.42 37.38 -2.88
N LYS A 5 7.80 36.21 -3.42
CA LYS A 5 6.83 35.22 -3.90
C LYS A 5 5.93 34.75 -2.76
N ASP A 6 6.48 34.54 -1.57
CA ASP A 6 5.72 34.12 -0.39
C ASP A 6 4.73 35.20 0.06
N ILE A 7 5.16 36.46 0.13
CA ILE A 7 4.27 37.58 0.47
C ILE A 7 3.17 37.74 -0.59
N LEU A 8 3.50 37.63 -1.88
CA LEU A 8 2.50 37.67 -2.96
C LEU A 8 1.50 36.51 -2.88
N ASN A 9 1.90 35.35 -2.34
CA ASN A 9 0.99 34.23 -2.12
C ASN A 9 0.00 34.49 -0.97
N VAL A 10 0.28 35.41 -0.03
CA VAL A 10 -0.69 35.82 1.02
C VAL A 10 -1.84 36.62 0.42
N LEU A 11 -1.56 37.43 -0.61
CA LEU A 11 -2.54 38.30 -1.23
C LEU A 11 -3.64 37.54 -1.97
N ASN A 12 -4.86 38.09 -1.96
CA ASN A 12 -5.97 37.57 -2.76
C ASN A 12 -5.86 37.99 -4.24
N VAL A 13 -6.71 37.42 -5.09
CA VAL A 13 -6.63 37.66 -6.55
C VAL A 13 -6.93 39.12 -6.91
N SER A 14 -7.81 39.81 -6.17
CA SER A 14 -8.10 41.24 -6.36
C SER A 14 -6.89 42.12 -6.07
N GLU A 15 -6.24 41.92 -4.92
CA GLU A 15 -5.02 42.66 -4.53
C GLU A 15 -3.89 42.44 -5.53
N LEU A 16 -3.68 41.20 -5.96
CA LEU A 16 -2.69 40.88 -6.99
C LEU A 16 -3.00 41.54 -8.33
N ARG A 17 -4.28 41.65 -8.71
CA ARG A 17 -4.69 42.34 -9.95
C ARG A 17 -4.46 43.84 -9.86
N GLU A 18 -4.76 44.47 -8.73
CA GLU A 18 -4.46 45.89 -8.52
C GLU A 18 -2.96 46.15 -8.70
N ILE A 19 -2.11 45.39 -8.01
CA ILE A 19 -0.65 45.49 -8.11
C ILE A 19 -0.20 45.26 -9.55
N TRP A 20 -0.70 44.20 -10.21
CA TRP A 20 -0.37 43.87 -11.59
C TRP A 20 -0.76 44.99 -12.56
N SER A 21 -1.96 45.56 -12.43
CA SER A 21 -2.47 46.61 -13.32
C SER A 21 -1.66 47.90 -13.26
N ILE A 22 -1.25 48.28 -12.05
CA ILE A 22 -0.44 49.48 -11.79
C ILE A 22 1.01 49.26 -12.27
N SER A 23 1.57 48.07 -12.05
CA SER A 23 2.98 47.77 -12.33
C SER A 23 3.28 47.60 -13.81
N LEU A 24 2.31 47.12 -14.60
CA LEU A 24 2.52 46.80 -16.01
C LEU A 24 1.83 47.79 -16.98
N LYS A 25 1.17 48.83 -16.46
CA LYS A 25 0.42 49.84 -17.24
C LYS A 25 -0.52 49.22 -18.31
N LYS A 26 -1.05 48.02 -18.03
CA LYS A 26 -1.97 47.29 -18.92
C LYS A 26 -3.36 47.26 -18.32
N GLY A 27 -4.36 47.69 -19.09
CA GLY A 27 -5.76 47.48 -18.75
C GLY A 27 -6.15 46.01 -18.88
N GLY A 28 -6.85 45.46 -17.89
CA GLY A 28 -7.55 44.18 -17.99
C GLY A 28 -6.71 42.93 -17.75
N GLY A 29 -6.63 42.49 -16.50
CA GLY A 29 -6.18 41.14 -16.09
C GLY A 29 -7.33 40.19 -15.75
N HIS A 30 -8.51 40.40 -16.35
CA HIS A 30 -9.69 39.57 -16.08
C HIS A 30 -9.47 38.14 -16.61
N GLY A 31 -9.54 37.15 -15.71
CA GLY A 31 -9.40 35.73 -16.05
C GLY A 31 -8.03 35.10 -15.77
N LEU A 32 -7.00 35.88 -15.42
CA LEU A 32 -5.70 35.31 -15.02
C LEU A 32 -5.78 34.59 -13.68
N LYS A 33 -5.20 33.38 -13.62
CA LYS A 33 -5.06 32.61 -12.37
C LYS A 33 -3.99 33.24 -11.46
N LYS A 34 -4.16 33.09 -10.14
CA LYS A 34 -3.28 33.65 -9.09
C LYS A 34 -1.78 33.45 -9.39
N GLN A 35 -1.37 32.22 -9.72
CA GLN A 35 0.03 31.90 -9.97
C GLN A 35 0.62 32.60 -11.20
N HIS A 36 -0.18 32.89 -12.24
CA HIS A 36 0.28 33.67 -13.40
C HIS A 36 0.44 35.14 -13.06
N LEU A 37 -0.44 35.71 -12.22
CA LEU A 37 -0.29 37.08 -11.72
C LEU A 37 1.00 37.21 -10.90
N ILE A 38 1.24 36.29 -9.96
CA ILE A 38 2.46 36.26 -9.14
C ILE A 38 3.70 36.12 -10.03
N SER A 39 3.69 35.16 -10.96
CA SER A 39 4.81 34.95 -11.88
C SER A 39 5.07 36.18 -12.73
N SER A 40 4.02 36.85 -13.23
CA SER A 40 4.12 38.06 -14.04
C SER A 40 4.63 39.27 -13.26
N ILE A 41 4.28 39.40 -11.98
CA ILE A 41 4.78 40.46 -11.09
C ILE A 41 6.26 40.22 -10.76
N ILE A 42 6.66 38.95 -10.57
CA ILE A 42 8.05 38.57 -10.26
C ILE A 42 8.94 38.65 -11.49
N SER A 43 8.42 38.25 -12.66
CA SER A 43 9.16 38.22 -13.92
C SER A 43 9.20 39.57 -14.62
N SER A 44 8.47 40.58 -14.15
CA SER A 44 8.43 41.86 -14.84
C SER A 44 9.79 42.54 -14.77
N ASP A 45 10.31 42.87 -15.94
CA ASP A 45 11.16 44.03 -16.16
C ASP A 45 10.24 45.27 -15.98
N ALA A 46 9.85 45.52 -14.72
CA ALA A 46 8.77 46.42 -14.39
C ALA A 46 9.07 47.82 -14.95
N GLY A 47 8.10 48.45 -15.62
CA GLY A 47 8.16 49.88 -15.94
C GLY A 47 8.08 50.77 -14.69
N VAL A 48 8.21 50.19 -13.50
CA VAL A 48 8.09 50.77 -12.17
C VAL A 48 9.27 50.24 -11.33
N PRO A 49 10.01 51.09 -10.61
CA PRO A 49 11.12 50.65 -9.76
C PRO A 49 10.68 49.62 -8.71
N TRP A 50 11.55 48.65 -8.40
CA TRP A 50 11.29 47.61 -7.41
C TRP A 50 10.91 48.17 -6.03
N SER A 51 11.48 49.32 -5.64
CA SER A 51 11.12 50.02 -4.39
C SER A 51 9.64 50.34 -4.31
N GLN A 52 9.05 50.87 -5.38
CA GLN A 52 7.63 51.23 -5.42
C GLN A 52 6.74 49.99 -5.45
N LEU A 53 7.13 48.95 -6.20
CA LEU A 53 6.44 47.65 -6.19
C LEU A 53 6.46 47.02 -4.80
N SER A 54 7.60 47.07 -4.11
CA SER A 54 7.73 46.54 -2.75
C SER A 54 6.85 47.28 -1.75
N THR A 55 6.74 48.60 -1.83
CA THR A 55 5.83 49.39 -0.99
C THR A 55 4.38 48.99 -1.21
N MET A 56 3.96 48.85 -2.48
CA MET A 56 2.58 48.45 -2.79
C MET A 56 2.25 47.05 -2.25
N ILE A 57 3.19 46.11 -2.37
CA ILE A 57 3.03 44.76 -1.82
C ILE A 57 2.92 44.80 -0.30
N LEU A 58 3.75 45.60 0.38
CA LEU A 58 3.76 45.73 1.84
C LEU A 58 2.51 46.43 2.36
N GLU A 59 2.03 47.49 1.69
CA GLU A 59 0.79 48.20 2.05
C GLU A 59 -0.44 47.28 1.98
N ARG A 60 -0.48 46.37 1.01
CA ARG A 60 -1.60 45.42 0.83
C ARG A 60 -1.50 44.20 1.73
N SER A 61 -0.29 43.69 1.96
CA SER A 61 -0.09 42.52 2.83
C SER A 61 -0.22 42.86 4.31
N GLY A 62 0.06 44.10 4.71
CA GLY A 62 0.01 44.51 6.10
C GLY A 62 1.03 43.78 6.97
N SER A 63 0.71 43.58 8.25
CA SER A 63 1.58 42.84 9.17
C SER A 63 1.38 41.34 8.99
N CYS A 64 2.38 40.69 8.38
CA CYS A 64 2.43 39.24 8.25
C CYS A 64 3.35 38.61 9.30
N ILE A 65 2.98 37.42 9.78
CA ILE A 65 3.83 36.57 10.62
C ILE A 65 4.16 35.33 9.82
N ARG A 66 5.42 34.92 9.83
CA ARG A 66 5.89 33.65 9.24
C ARG A 66 6.62 32.86 10.32
N ILE A 67 6.32 31.58 10.43
CA ILE A 67 7.07 30.68 11.30
C ILE A 67 8.50 30.58 10.76
N SER A 68 9.50 30.58 11.63
CA SER A 68 10.88 30.46 11.16
C SER A 68 11.12 29.06 10.60
N SER A 69 11.86 28.94 9.49
CA SER A 69 12.21 27.64 8.90
C SER A 69 12.95 26.71 9.87
N LYS A 70 13.69 27.29 10.83
CA LYS A 70 14.33 26.52 11.92
C LYS A 70 13.29 25.86 12.84
N SER A 71 12.19 26.55 13.13
CA SER A 71 11.11 26.03 13.96
C SER A 71 10.30 24.96 13.23
N GLU A 72 10.02 25.17 11.94
CA GLU A 72 9.36 24.18 11.08
C GLU A 72 10.20 22.90 10.99
N SER A 73 11.51 23.02 10.69
CA SER A 73 12.43 21.87 10.65
C SER A 73 12.55 21.15 12.00
N LEU A 74 12.51 21.88 13.11
CA LEU A 74 12.52 21.28 14.44
C LEU A 74 11.24 20.49 14.72
N MET A 75 10.08 21.05 14.39
CA MET A 75 8.80 20.40 14.63
C MET A 75 8.64 19.15 13.77
N TRP A 76 8.96 19.27 12.48
CA TRP A 76 8.94 18.15 11.55
C TRP A 76 9.88 17.00 11.98
N ARG A 77 11.07 17.31 12.49
CA ARG A 77 11.96 16.28 13.08
C ARG A 77 11.35 15.63 14.31
N THR A 78 10.70 16.41 15.16
CA THR A 78 10.08 15.93 16.40
C THR A 78 8.92 14.98 16.09
N GLU A 79 8.05 15.35 15.15
CA GLU A 79 6.95 14.50 14.66
C GLU A 79 7.46 13.16 14.15
N ARG A 80 8.50 13.16 13.31
CA ARG A 80 9.08 11.93 12.74
C ARG A 80 9.70 11.03 13.79
N LEU A 81 10.39 11.59 14.78
CA LEU A 81 10.96 10.82 15.89
C LEU A 81 9.87 10.24 16.80
N PHE A 82 8.72 10.91 16.89
CA PHE A 82 7.61 10.47 17.73
C PHE A 82 6.73 9.42 17.06
N PHE A 83 6.27 9.66 15.83
CA PHE A 83 5.34 8.77 15.14
C PHE A 83 6.03 7.63 14.40
N LEU A 84 7.28 7.82 13.96
CA LEU A 84 8.04 6.83 13.19
C LEU A 84 7.27 6.34 11.94
N ASN A 85 6.39 7.18 11.39
CA ASN A 85 5.67 6.95 10.15
C ASN A 85 5.30 8.31 9.52
N GLY A 86 4.78 8.29 8.29
CA GLY A 86 4.35 9.49 7.56
C GLY A 86 2.83 9.66 7.49
N GLU A 87 2.06 8.81 8.18
CA GLU A 87 0.59 8.83 8.17
C GLU A 87 0.03 9.71 9.29
N GLN A 88 0.80 9.90 10.36
CA GLN A 88 0.41 10.67 11.54
C GLN A 88 1.15 12.00 11.63
N ASP A 89 0.45 13.03 12.08
CA ASP A 89 0.97 14.35 12.41
C ASP A 89 0.48 14.82 13.79
N LEU A 90 0.75 16.06 14.18
CA LEU A 90 0.31 16.63 15.46
C LEU A 90 -1.21 16.67 15.64
N SER A 91 -2.00 16.61 14.56
CA SER A 91 -3.46 16.52 14.69
C SER A 91 -3.91 15.22 15.34
N SER A 92 -3.07 14.18 15.32
CA SER A 92 -3.31 12.91 16.02
C SER A 92 -3.55 13.11 17.53
N PHE A 93 -2.86 14.07 18.15
CA PHE A 93 -3.07 14.39 19.56
C PHE A 93 -4.47 14.98 19.79
N LEU A 94 -4.90 15.90 18.93
CA LEU A 94 -6.24 16.49 18.99
C LEU A 94 -7.32 15.44 18.79
N LEU A 95 -7.12 14.48 17.88
CA LEU A 95 -8.06 13.40 17.65
C LEU A 95 -8.19 12.47 18.87
N VAL A 96 -7.11 12.26 19.62
CA VAL A 96 -7.16 11.52 20.90
C VAL A 96 -7.88 12.34 21.97
N ASP A 97 -7.56 13.62 22.12
CA ASP A 97 -8.20 14.50 23.12
C ASP A 97 -9.71 14.66 22.86
N MET A 98 -10.11 14.69 21.59
CA MET A 98 -11.52 14.69 21.17
C MET A 98 -12.21 13.32 21.31
N GLY A 99 -11.48 12.28 21.72
CA GLY A 99 -11.98 10.91 21.84
C GLY A 99 -12.34 10.25 20.50
N LYS A 100 -11.84 10.78 19.39
CA LYS A 100 -12.07 10.26 18.02
C LYS A 100 -11.16 9.07 17.69
N ILE A 101 -9.96 9.04 18.27
CA ILE A 101 -9.03 7.93 18.15
C ILE A 101 -8.67 7.45 19.56
N LYS A 102 -8.61 6.13 19.73
CA LYS A 102 -8.09 5.49 20.94
C LYS A 102 -6.94 4.57 20.55
N TYR A 103 -5.94 4.41 21.40
CA TYR A 103 -4.84 3.47 21.19
C TYR A 103 -4.87 2.40 22.27
N THR A 104 -4.49 1.17 21.90
CA THR A 104 -4.38 0.04 22.83
C THR A 104 -3.32 0.33 23.89
N ALA A 105 -3.54 -0.10 25.12
CA ALA A 105 -2.50 -0.09 26.14
C ALA A 105 -1.53 -1.25 25.89
N TYR A 106 -0.25 -0.93 25.70
CA TYR A 106 0.84 -1.89 25.54
C TYR A 106 2.11 -1.35 26.20
N ASN A 107 3.08 -2.24 26.47
CA ASN A 107 4.34 -1.84 27.09
C ASN A 107 5.37 -1.40 26.04
N CYS A 108 5.92 -0.20 26.20
CA CYS A 108 7.07 0.25 25.41
C CYS A 108 8.37 -0.30 26.03
N ILE A 109 8.77 -1.51 25.61
CA ILE A 109 10.01 -2.15 26.06
C ILE A 109 11.15 -1.73 25.13
N ILE A 110 11.76 -0.57 25.42
CA ILE A 110 12.78 0.03 24.56
C ILE A 110 14.17 -0.28 25.14
N SER A 111 14.97 -1.04 24.40
CA SER A 111 16.38 -1.30 24.72
C SER A 111 17.35 -0.71 23.70
N GLU A 112 16.88 -0.40 22.49
CA GLU A 112 17.69 0.14 21.41
C GLU A 112 17.06 1.38 20.78
N PRO A 113 17.82 2.46 20.50
CA PRO A 113 17.30 3.60 19.76
C PRO A 113 17.08 3.25 18.28
N ILE A 114 16.05 3.84 17.66
CA ILE A 114 15.81 3.69 16.20
C ILE A 114 17.00 4.20 15.38
N PHE A 115 17.55 5.36 15.76
CA PHE A 115 18.69 5.98 15.10
C PHE A 115 19.92 5.89 16.00
N SER A 116 20.96 5.23 15.53
CA SER A 116 22.20 5.05 16.31
C SER A 116 22.92 6.37 16.61
N ASN A 117 22.77 7.38 15.75
CA ASN A 117 23.37 8.70 15.92
C ASN A 117 22.63 9.77 15.09
N ARG A 118 22.93 11.04 15.38
CA ARG A 118 22.35 12.20 14.69
C ARG A 118 22.60 12.17 13.17
N ARG A 119 23.76 11.70 12.71
CA ARG A 119 24.08 11.66 11.28
C ARG A 119 23.14 10.73 10.53
N ASN A 120 22.84 9.55 11.09
CA ASN A 120 21.88 8.62 10.46
C ASN A 120 20.47 9.19 10.38
N LEU A 121 20.01 9.87 11.44
CA LEU A 121 18.73 10.59 11.41
C LEU A 121 18.70 11.64 10.30
N LEU A 122 19.73 12.50 10.23
CA LEU A 122 19.77 13.58 9.22
C LEU A 122 19.84 13.04 7.79
N SER A 123 20.56 11.94 7.54
CA SER A 123 20.57 11.30 6.23
C SER A 123 19.22 10.65 5.88
N TYR A 124 18.53 10.09 6.87
CA TYR A 124 17.16 9.59 6.69
C TYR A 124 16.17 10.74 6.44
N GLU A 125 16.38 11.91 7.05
CA GLU A 125 15.63 13.14 6.76
C GLU A 125 15.81 13.60 5.31
N GLU A 126 17.05 13.77 4.88
CA GLU A 126 17.40 14.15 3.49
C GLU A 126 16.78 13.19 2.48
N ALA A 127 16.80 11.87 2.74
CA ALA A 127 16.21 10.90 1.83
C ALA A 127 14.69 11.02 1.70
N ILE A 128 13.97 11.36 2.78
CA ILE A 128 12.52 11.61 2.72
C ILE A 128 12.22 12.90 1.96
N GLU A 129 13.00 13.96 2.16
CA GLU A 129 12.84 15.21 1.40
C GLU A 129 12.98 14.94 -0.11
N VAL A 130 13.96 14.12 -0.51
CA VAL A 130 14.13 13.72 -1.91
C VAL A 130 12.91 12.94 -2.43
N ALA A 131 12.32 12.06 -1.61
CA ALA A 131 11.11 11.34 -1.98
C ALA A 131 9.93 12.31 -2.20
N GLN A 132 9.72 13.26 -1.29
CA GLN A 132 8.66 14.26 -1.40
C GLN A 132 8.84 15.15 -2.65
N ILE A 133 10.07 15.60 -2.92
CA ILE A 133 10.38 16.38 -4.13
C ILE A 133 10.09 15.57 -5.39
N MET A 134 10.36 14.27 -5.38
CA MET A 134 10.05 13.39 -6.51
C MET A 134 8.56 13.25 -6.73
N ASP A 135 7.77 13.03 -5.66
CA ASP A 135 6.31 12.92 -5.74
C ASP A 135 5.70 14.21 -6.31
N GLU A 136 6.08 15.39 -5.79
CA GLU A 136 5.64 16.68 -6.33
C GLU A 136 6.06 16.90 -7.79
N ALA A 137 7.25 16.43 -8.16
CA ALA A 137 7.74 16.53 -9.53
C ALA A 137 6.96 15.64 -10.49
N LEU A 138 6.53 14.45 -10.06
CA LEU A 138 5.66 13.56 -10.84
C LEU A 138 4.28 14.21 -11.05
N ASP A 139 3.69 14.75 -9.99
CA ASP A 139 2.38 15.43 -10.05
C ASP A 139 2.41 16.67 -10.95
N THR A 140 3.52 17.41 -10.94
CA THR A 140 3.71 18.61 -11.77
C THR A 140 4.41 18.34 -13.10
N ASN A 141 4.62 17.07 -13.45
CA ASN A 141 5.27 16.60 -14.67
C ASN A 141 6.65 17.26 -14.97
N LYS A 142 7.47 17.46 -13.93
CA LYS A 142 8.82 18.04 -14.01
C LYS A 142 9.88 16.95 -14.21
N ILE A 143 9.95 16.40 -15.42
CA ILE A 143 10.82 15.28 -15.80
C ILE A 143 12.28 15.43 -15.32
N GLU A 144 12.90 16.59 -15.52
CA GLU A 144 14.30 16.82 -15.13
C GLU A 144 14.55 16.70 -13.62
N VAL A 145 13.56 17.06 -12.81
CA VAL A 145 13.64 16.93 -11.35
C VAL A 145 13.53 15.47 -10.95
N VAL A 146 12.61 14.71 -11.57
CA VAL A 146 12.46 13.27 -11.35
C VAL A 146 13.78 12.55 -11.66
N LEU A 147 14.39 12.81 -12.82
CA LEU A 147 15.67 12.19 -13.21
C LEU A 147 16.81 12.55 -12.26
N ARG A 148 16.82 13.77 -11.72
CA ARG A 148 17.81 14.19 -10.72
C ARG A 148 17.61 13.47 -9.39
N CYS A 149 16.37 13.27 -8.95
CA CYS A 149 16.07 12.52 -7.72
C CYS A 149 16.51 11.06 -7.84
N ILE A 150 16.27 10.42 -8.99
CA ILE A 150 16.73 9.04 -9.27
C ILE A 150 18.25 8.94 -9.14
N LYS A 151 19.00 9.80 -9.86
CA LYS A 151 20.47 9.81 -9.83
C LYS A 151 21.02 10.09 -8.44
N LEU A 152 20.42 11.04 -7.73
CA LEU A 152 20.82 11.37 -6.36
C LEU A 152 20.60 10.16 -5.44
N ALA A 153 19.42 9.53 -5.50
CA ALA A 153 19.11 8.36 -4.70
C ALA A 153 20.07 7.19 -4.97
N GLU A 154 20.31 6.86 -6.24
CA GLU A 154 21.27 5.82 -6.65
C GLU A 154 22.67 6.08 -6.09
N SER A 155 23.18 7.32 -6.22
CA SER A 155 24.53 7.67 -5.76
C SER A 155 24.71 7.75 -4.24
N ARG A 156 23.62 7.94 -3.49
CA ARG A 156 23.65 8.12 -2.03
C ARG A 156 23.42 6.83 -1.24
N VAL A 157 22.99 5.75 -1.89
CA VAL A 157 22.94 4.43 -1.24
C VAL A 157 24.37 3.93 -1.03
N SER A 158 24.76 3.78 0.23
CA SER A 158 26.04 3.18 0.58
C SER A 158 26.02 1.69 0.24
N THR A 159 27.08 1.21 -0.42
CA THR A 159 27.30 -0.21 -0.69
C THR A 159 27.89 -0.96 0.50
N ASP A 160 28.26 -0.26 1.58
CA ASP A 160 28.76 -0.87 2.82
C ASP A 160 27.60 -1.43 3.66
N PHE A 161 26.93 -2.46 3.14
CA PHE A 161 26.10 -3.33 3.96
C PHE A 161 27.01 -4.25 4.75
N SER A 162 27.70 -3.68 5.73
CA SER A 162 28.43 -4.43 6.76
C SER A 162 27.46 -5.38 7.45
N ASP A 163 27.52 -6.67 7.09
CA ASP A 163 27.17 -7.91 7.83
C ASP A 163 25.95 -7.95 8.78
N ARG A 164 25.10 -6.93 8.81
CA ARG A 164 23.98 -6.80 9.77
C ARG A 164 22.76 -7.64 9.43
N TYR A 165 22.77 -8.31 8.27
CA TYR A 165 21.73 -9.26 7.88
C TYR A 165 22.17 -10.72 8.05
N SER A 166 23.36 -10.95 8.62
CA SER A 166 23.94 -12.27 8.84
C SER A 166 23.92 -12.61 10.32
N THR A 167 22.80 -13.10 10.83
CA THR A 167 22.78 -14.22 11.79
C THR A 167 21.36 -14.76 11.85
N SER A 168 21.22 -16.06 11.60
CA SER A 168 19.99 -16.84 11.61
C SER A 168 19.30 -16.97 12.99
N GLU A 169 19.60 -16.08 13.93
CA GLU A 169 19.06 -16.09 15.30
C GLU A 169 18.78 -14.69 15.88
N SER A 170 19.16 -13.59 15.20
CA SER A 170 18.83 -12.25 15.68
C SER A 170 17.54 -11.74 15.03
N VAL A 171 16.59 -11.31 15.87
CA VAL A 171 15.35 -10.63 15.47
C VAL A 171 15.70 -9.58 14.41
N SER A 172 15.08 -9.66 13.23
CA SER A 172 15.32 -8.69 12.17
C SER A 172 15.07 -7.28 12.72
N SER A 173 16.13 -6.53 12.97
CA SER A 173 16.01 -5.22 13.61
C SER A 173 15.20 -4.30 12.70
N ILE A 174 14.08 -3.79 13.19
CA ILE A 174 13.22 -2.82 12.48
C ILE A 174 13.98 -1.56 12.04
N GLN A 175 15.18 -1.30 12.59
CA GLN A 175 16.03 -0.17 12.26
C GLN A 175 16.34 -0.07 10.76
N HIS A 176 16.39 -1.18 10.03
CA HIS A 176 16.64 -1.16 8.58
C HIS A 176 15.56 -0.36 7.81
N LEU A 177 14.32 -0.35 8.31
CA LEU A 177 13.19 0.43 7.76
C LEU A 177 13.40 1.95 7.93
N PHE A 178 14.25 2.35 8.88
CA PHE A 178 14.53 3.74 9.26
C PHE A 178 15.92 4.19 8.77
N THR A 179 16.31 3.75 7.56
CA THR A 179 17.59 4.12 6.95
C THR A 179 17.40 4.96 5.69
N ALA A 180 18.38 5.83 5.40
CA ALA A 180 18.41 6.59 4.15
C ALA A 180 18.37 5.66 2.92
N SER A 181 19.14 4.56 2.96
CA SER A 181 19.16 3.55 1.89
C SER A 181 17.78 2.94 1.62
N TRP A 182 17.03 2.63 2.68
CA TRP A 182 15.66 2.13 2.53
C TRP A 182 14.74 3.14 1.83
N VAL A 183 14.83 4.43 2.20
CA VAL A 183 14.03 5.47 1.52
C VAL A 183 14.49 5.66 0.07
N TYR A 184 15.79 5.77 -0.19
CA TYR A 184 16.30 5.92 -1.55
C TYR A 184 15.95 4.75 -2.46
N SER A 185 15.90 3.51 -1.94
CA SER A 185 15.41 2.37 -2.73
C SER A 185 13.94 2.54 -3.17
N LYS A 186 13.10 3.22 -2.36
CA LYS A 186 11.72 3.56 -2.74
C LYS A 186 11.71 4.63 -3.82
N VAL A 187 12.52 5.69 -3.67
CA VAL A 187 12.70 6.74 -4.70
C VAL A 187 13.09 6.12 -6.04
N VAL A 188 14.09 5.23 -6.06
CA VAL A 188 14.50 4.54 -7.29
C VAL A 188 13.39 3.64 -7.82
N THR A 189 12.65 2.93 -6.95
CA THR A 189 11.52 2.08 -7.36
C THR A 189 10.42 2.89 -8.07
N VAL A 190 10.04 4.06 -7.52
CA VAL A 190 9.09 4.98 -8.17
C VAL A 190 9.67 5.51 -9.49
N GLY A 191 10.96 5.80 -9.51
CA GLY A 191 11.68 6.26 -10.71
C GLY A 191 11.68 5.25 -11.84
N ILE A 192 11.78 3.96 -11.53
CA ILE A 192 11.66 2.88 -12.51
C ILE A 192 10.27 2.92 -13.16
N SER A 193 9.19 3.06 -12.38
CA SER A 193 7.84 3.17 -12.94
C SER A 193 7.69 4.38 -13.87
N PHE A 194 8.28 5.52 -13.52
CA PHE A 194 8.34 6.68 -14.40
C PHE A 194 9.12 6.40 -15.71
N LEU A 195 10.29 5.77 -15.62
CA LEU A 195 11.11 5.43 -16.80
C LEU A 195 10.38 4.45 -17.73
N GLU A 196 9.68 3.47 -17.17
CA GLU A 196 8.86 2.51 -17.92
C GLU A 196 7.71 3.21 -18.67
N GLN A 197 7.03 4.18 -18.04
CA GLN A 197 6.00 5.01 -18.68
C GLN A 197 6.56 5.81 -19.86
N GLU A 198 7.75 6.36 -19.71
CA GLU A 198 8.51 7.06 -20.76
C GLU A 198 9.17 6.10 -21.78
N ARG A 199 8.93 4.79 -21.67
CA ARG A 199 9.50 3.73 -22.53
C ARG A 199 11.04 3.67 -22.51
N ARG A 200 11.66 4.18 -21.44
CA ARG A 200 13.11 4.14 -21.20
C ARG A 200 13.51 2.83 -20.51
N TYR A 201 13.14 1.70 -21.12
CA TYR A 201 13.32 0.37 -20.53
C TYR A 201 14.79 0.03 -20.22
N THR A 202 15.74 0.50 -21.03
CA THR A 202 17.17 0.29 -20.77
C THR A 202 17.61 0.90 -19.43
N ASP A 203 17.14 2.11 -19.13
CA ASP A 203 17.46 2.79 -17.87
C ASP A 203 16.78 2.09 -16.68
N ALA A 204 15.52 1.69 -16.85
CA ALA A 204 14.78 0.92 -15.86
C ALA A 204 15.48 -0.42 -15.54
N ILE A 205 15.90 -1.18 -16.55
CA ILE A 205 16.63 -2.45 -16.40
C ILE A 205 17.92 -2.26 -15.60
N ASN A 206 18.69 -1.21 -15.87
CA ASN A 206 19.94 -0.94 -15.14
C ASN A 206 19.66 -0.69 -13.65
N LEU A 207 18.66 0.13 -13.33
CA LEU A 207 18.26 0.40 -11.94
C LEU A 207 17.68 -0.83 -11.25
N LEU A 208 16.92 -1.67 -11.96
CA LEU A 208 16.37 -2.92 -11.41
C LEU A 208 17.47 -3.92 -11.08
N ARG A 209 18.45 -4.10 -11.97
CA ARG A 209 19.63 -4.93 -11.69
C ARG A 209 20.43 -4.39 -10.52
N TRP A 210 20.59 -3.06 -10.44
CA TRP A 210 21.26 -2.42 -9.32
C TRP A 210 20.53 -2.65 -8.00
N LEU A 211 19.20 -2.44 -7.94
CA LEU A 211 18.39 -2.71 -6.75
C LEU A 211 18.50 -4.18 -6.29
N LEU A 212 18.42 -5.12 -7.23
CA LEU A 212 18.55 -6.55 -6.93
C LEU A 212 19.96 -6.95 -6.46
N ASN A 213 20.99 -6.18 -6.79
CA ASN A 213 22.34 -6.41 -6.29
C ASN A 213 22.56 -5.79 -4.90
N VAL A 214 22.06 -4.57 -4.71
CA VAL A 214 22.30 -3.76 -3.51
C VAL A 214 21.42 -4.18 -2.33
N PHE A 215 20.22 -4.71 -2.58
CA PHE A 215 19.26 -5.09 -1.54
C PHE A 215 18.95 -6.60 -1.60
N PRO A 216 19.83 -7.49 -1.09
CA PRO A 216 19.69 -8.95 -1.22
C PRO A 216 18.52 -9.53 -0.40
N SER A 217 17.95 -8.77 0.53
CA SER A 217 16.97 -9.26 1.52
C SER A 217 15.78 -8.30 1.69
N ASP A 218 15.28 -7.75 0.58
CA ASP A 218 14.14 -6.83 0.59
C ASP A 218 12.85 -7.53 0.13
N LEU A 219 11.73 -7.26 0.81
CA LEU A 219 10.41 -7.79 0.47
C LEU A 219 9.95 -7.37 -0.95
N ARG A 220 10.52 -6.32 -1.54
CA ARG A 220 10.21 -5.85 -2.90
C ARG A 220 10.96 -6.59 -4.00
N ARG A 221 11.88 -7.51 -3.68
CA ARG A 221 12.65 -8.26 -4.69
C ARG A 221 11.77 -9.01 -5.68
N GLY A 222 10.63 -9.54 -5.23
CA GLY A 222 9.61 -10.14 -6.11
C GLY A 222 9.09 -9.17 -7.16
N TYR A 223 8.77 -7.94 -6.76
CA TYR A 223 8.34 -6.89 -7.68
C TYR A 223 9.45 -6.50 -8.66
N TRP A 224 10.67 -6.22 -8.16
CA TRP A 224 11.79 -5.82 -9.01
C TRP A 224 12.18 -6.91 -10.02
N THR A 225 12.21 -8.18 -9.60
CA THR A 225 12.53 -9.30 -10.50
C THR A 225 11.48 -9.46 -11.59
N LEU A 226 10.20 -9.32 -11.24
CA LEU A 226 9.12 -9.36 -12.20
C LEU A 226 9.21 -8.21 -13.22
N ARG A 227 9.43 -6.98 -12.75
CA ARG A 227 9.62 -5.81 -13.62
C ARG A 227 10.82 -5.97 -14.55
N LEU A 228 11.96 -6.42 -14.03
CA LEU A 228 13.17 -6.66 -14.83
C LEU A 228 12.89 -7.66 -15.96
N SER A 229 12.20 -8.75 -15.64
CA SER A 229 11.84 -9.74 -16.64
C SER A 229 10.88 -9.17 -17.69
N ILE A 230 9.90 -8.36 -17.30
CA ILE A 230 8.97 -7.69 -18.22
C ILE A 230 9.70 -6.72 -19.16
N ASP A 231 10.57 -5.87 -18.62
CA ASP A 231 11.28 -4.85 -19.40
C ASP A 231 12.26 -5.47 -20.39
N LEU A 232 12.91 -6.58 -20.03
CA LEU A 232 13.73 -7.36 -20.95
C LEU A 232 12.92 -7.90 -22.13
N GLU A 233 11.68 -8.35 -21.91
CA GLU A 233 10.79 -8.77 -22.99
C GLU A 233 10.35 -7.59 -23.87
N HIS A 234 10.14 -6.38 -23.32
CA HIS A 234 9.86 -5.18 -24.12
C HIS A 234 11.00 -4.85 -25.09
N LEU A 235 12.25 -5.15 -24.73
CA LEU A 235 13.42 -4.98 -25.60
C LEU A 235 13.71 -6.20 -26.50
N GLY A 236 12.90 -7.25 -26.42
CA GLY A 236 13.07 -8.47 -27.23
C GLY A 236 14.10 -9.48 -26.69
N PHE A 237 14.65 -9.26 -25.50
CA PHE A 237 15.59 -10.18 -24.84
C PHE A 237 14.83 -11.32 -24.13
N ILE A 238 14.16 -12.16 -24.91
CA ILE A 238 13.25 -13.18 -24.39
C ILE A 238 13.97 -14.24 -23.55
N ASP A 239 15.13 -14.72 -23.98
CA ASP A 239 15.88 -15.75 -23.24
C ASP A 239 16.43 -15.21 -21.92
N GLU A 240 16.86 -13.93 -21.89
CA GLU A 240 17.28 -13.28 -20.67
C GLU A 240 16.10 -13.04 -19.72
N SER A 241 14.96 -12.57 -20.25
CA SER A 241 13.72 -12.45 -19.50
C SER A 241 13.32 -13.77 -18.85
N LEU A 242 13.40 -14.88 -19.59
CA LEU A 242 13.13 -16.22 -19.08
C LEU A 242 14.12 -16.60 -17.98
N GLN A 243 15.42 -16.37 -18.17
CA GLN A 243 16.45 -16.65 -17.16
C GLN A 243 16.23 -15.86 -15.86
N VAL A 244 15.87 -14.57 -15.96
CA VAL A 244 15.53 -13.73 -14.81
C VAL A 244 14.32 -14.31 -14.07
N SER A 245 13.29 -14.76 -14.80
CA SER A 245 12.13 -15.41 -14.17
C SER A 245 12.49 -16.73 -13.47
N GLU A 246 13.33 -17.56 -14.10
CA GLU A 246 13.78 -18.84 -13.52
C GLU A 246 14.61 -18.59 -12.24
N ASN A 247 15.57 -17.66 -12.30
CA ASN A 247 16.40 -17.29 -11.15
C ASN A 247 15.58 -16.66 -10.02
N GLY A 248 14.59 -15.82 -10.36
CA GLY A 248 13.70 -15.21 -9.38
C GLY A 248 12.90 -16.23 -8.57
N LEU A 249 12.60 -17.40 -9.13
CA LEU A 249 11.90 -18.45 -8.38
C LEU A 249 12.78 -19.16 -7.34
N LEU A 250 14.10 -19.01 -7.45
CA LEU A 250 15.09 -19.49 -6.48
C LEU A 250 15.32 -18.49 -5.33
N ASP A 251 14.89 -17.24 -5.50
CA ASP A 251 15.07 -16.18 -4.51
C ASP A 251 13.98 -16.27 -3.41
N PRO A 252 14.35 -16.44 -2.12
CA PRO A 252 13.39 -16.59 -1.02
C PRO A 252 12.57 -15.32 -0.74
N TRP A 253 12.98 -14.17 -1.26
CA TRP A 253 12.27 -12.89 -1.13
C TRP A 253 11.23 -12.66 -2.23
N VAL A 254 11.04 -13.63 -3.13
CA VAL A 254 10.01 -13.61 -4.17
C VAL A 254 8.80 -14.44 -3.73
N ARG A 255 7.76 -13.75 -3.29
CA ARG A 255 6.59 -14.32 -2.58
C ARG A 255 5.26 -13.95 -3.26
N ALA A 256 4.17 -14.55 -2.77
CA ALA A 256 2.78 -14.27 -3.15
C ALA A 256 2.56 -14.05 -4.66
N GLY A 257 1.90 -12.96 -5.05
CA GLY A 257 1.57 -12.63 -6.44
C GLY A 257 2.79 -12.48 -7.34
N SER A 258 3.92 -11.95 -6.85
CA SER A 258 5.16 -11.88 -7.65
C SER A 258 5.69 -13.27 -8.00
N ARG A 259 5.66 -14.20 -7.06
CA ARG A 259 6.04 -15.60 -7.31
C ARG A 259 5.12 -16.25 -8.34
N MET A 260 3.80 -16.07 -8.20
CA MET A 260 2.81 -16.57 -9.16
C MET A 260 3.04 -16.00 -10.57
N ALA A 261 3.30 -14.70 -10.66
CA ALA A 261 3.58 -14.03 -11.93
C ALA A 261 4.83 -14.62 -12.62
N LEU A 262 5.92 -14.82 -11.87
CA LEU A 262 7.14 -15.44 -12.41
C LEU A 262 6.92 -16.88 -12.83
N GLN A 263 6.22 -17.70 -12.03
CA GLN A 263 5.90 -19.09 -12.39
C GLN A 263 5.16 -19.17 -13.73
N ARG A 264 4.12 -18.36 -13.91
CA ARG A 264 3.35 -18.32 -15.16
C ARG A 264 4.16 -17.77 -16.32
N ARG A 265 5.07 -16.82 -16.05
CA ARG A 265 5.99 -16.28 -17.06
C ARG A 265 6.98 -17.34 -17.54
N VAL A 266 7.57 -18.16 -16.64
CA VAL A 266 8.41 -19.31 -17.02
C VAL A 266 7.63 -20.30 -17.89
N LEU A 267 6.38 -20.62 -17.53
CA LEU A 267 5.54 -21.53 -18.32
C LEU A 267 5.18 -20.97 -19.71
N ARG A 268 5.02 -19.64 -19.82
CA ARG A 268 4.70 -18.98 -21.09
C ARG A 268 5.92 -18.86 -22.00
N LEU A 269 7.04 -18.38 -21.46
CA LEU A 269 8.27 -18.10 -22.21
C LEU A 269 9.09 -19.37 -22.47
N GLY A 270 9.06 -20.33 -21.54
CA GLY A 270 9.82 -21.58 -21.62
C GLY A 270 9.24 -22.62 -22.58
N LYS A 271 8.23 -22.31 -23.38
CA LYS A 271 7.72 -23.26 -24.37
C LYS A 271 8.82 -23.69 -25.37
N PRO A 272 8.81 -24.95 -25.87
CA PRO A 272 9.76 -25.39 -26.87
C PRO A 272 9.84 -24.45 -28.09
N PRO A 273 11.04 -24.22 -28.64
CA PRO A 273 12.29 -24.93 -28.37
C PRO A 273 13.13 -24.40 -27.19
N ARG A 274 12.66 -23.40 -26.42
CA ARG A 274 13.49 -22.75 -25.37
C ARG A 274 13.75 -23.63 -24.15
N ARG A 275 12.71 -24.30 -23.65
CA ARG A 275 12.83 -25.34 -22.61
C ARG A 275 11.97 -26.53 -22.99
N TRP A 276 12.53 -27.72 -22.83
CA TRP A 276 11.82 -28.99 -23.03
C TRP A 276 11.29 -29.57 -21.70
N LYS A 277 11.97 -29.23 -20.60
CA LYS A 277 11.59 -29.68 -19.25
C LYS A 277 10.47 -28.80 -18.70
N VAL A 278 9.34 -29.42 -18.39
CA VAL A 278 8.21 -28.74 -17.72
C VAL A 278 8.52 -28.61 -16.21
N PRO A 279 8.39 -27.41 -15.62
CA PRO A 279 8.59 -27.21 -14.18
C PRO A 279 7.63 -28.05 -13.31
N SER A 280 8.08 -28.48 -12.13
CA SER A 280 7.27 -29.29 -11.18
C SER A 280 6.03 -28.56 -10.66
N TYR A 281 6.11 -27.25 -10.46
CA TYR A 281 4.99 -26.39 -10.04
C TYR A 281 3.97 -26.11 -11.16
N SER A 282 4.17 -26.62 -12.37
CA SER A 282 3.27 -26.36 -13.51
C SER A 282 1.82 -26.73 -13.22
N ARG A 283 1.60 -27.85 -12.50
CA ARG A 283 0.26 -28.33 -12.15
C ARG A 283 -0.45 -27.37 -11.18
N SER A 284 0.22 -26.92 -10.12
CA SER A 284 -0.37 -26.00 -9.14
C SER A 284 -0.55 -24.59 -9.73
N ALA A 285 0.43 -24.06 -10.46
CA ALA A 285 0.35 -22.74 -11.08
C ALA A 285 -0.73 -22.62 -12.18
N LEU A 286 -1.10 -23.75 -12.80
CA LEU A 286 -2.17 -23.84 -13.82
C LEU A 286 -3.44 -24.51 -13.31
N GLN A 287 -3.54 -24.74 -12.00
CA GLN A 287 -4.73 -25.33 -11.40
C GLN A 287 -5.97 -24.51 -11.77
N LYS A 288 -7.01 -25.21 -12.20
CA LYS A 288 -8.27 -24.59 -12.59
C LYS A 288 -9.00 -24.15 -11.33
N ILE A 289 -9.28 -22.86 -11.26
CA ILE A 289 -10.14 -22.28 -10.24
C ILE A 289 -11.59 -22.44 -10.74
N PRO A 290 -12.53 -22.96 -9.92
CA PRO A 290 -13.94 -23.07 -10.28
C PRO A 290 -14.50 -21.74 -10.79
N GLN A 291 -15.40 -21.80 -11.78
CA GLN A 291 -16.01 -20.61 -12.37
C GLN A 291 -17.51 -20.77 -12.48
N VAL A 292 -18.23 -19.72 -12.13
CA VAL A 292 -19.68 -19.57 -12.33
C VAL A 292 -19.91 -18.41 -13.27
N PHE A 293 -20.98 -18.48 -14.07
CA PHE A 293 -21.36 -17.43 -15.01
C PHE A 293 -22.70 -16.84 -14.60
N VAL A 294 -22.72 -15.53 -14.43
CA VAL A 294 -23.92 -14.75 -14.12
C VAL A 294 -24.22 -13.85 -15.31
N GLN A 295 -25.50 -13.71 -15.63
CA GLN A 295 -25.98 -12.84 -16.68
C GLN A 295 -26.30 -11.45 -16.10
N GLY A 296 -25.85 -10.39 -16.77
CA GLY A 296 -26.12 -9.01 -16.36
C GLY A 296 -26.38 -8.12 -17.55
N ARG A 297 -27.34 -7.19 -17.46
CA ARG A 297 -27.59 -6.19 -18.51
C ARG A 297 -26.61 -5.03 -18.32
N PRO A 298 -25.57 -4.87 -19.17
CA PRO A 298 -24.63 -3.76 -19.01
C PRO A 298 -25.32 -2.43 -19.29
N LEU A 299 -24.97 -1.40 -18.54
CA LEU A 299 -25.12 -0.03 -19.02
C LEU A 299 -23.93 0.27 -19.91
N ASN A 300 -24.17 0.90 -21.07
CA ASN A 300 -23.10 1.44 -21.91
C ASN A 300 -22.22 2.34 -21.03
N SER A 301 -21.06 1.84 -20.62
CA SER A 301 -20.08 2.64 -19.90
C SER A 301 -19.22 3.36 -20.93
N ASP A 302 -19.05 4.67 -20.75
CA ASP A 302 -17.98 5.41 -21.42
C ASP A 302 -16.64 4.71 -21.18
N LEU A 303 -15.72 4.81 -22.15
CA LEU A 303 -14.38 4.23 -22.07
C LEU A 303 -13.69 4.66 -20.77
N GLY A 304 -13.49 3.73 -19.84
CA GLY A 304 -12.78 3.93 -18.58
C GLY A 304 -13.65 4.06 -17.31
N GLY A 305 -14.98 4.01 -17.41
CA GLY A 305 -15.87 3.96 -16.24
C GLY A 305 -15.92 2.57 -15.57
N LYS A 306 -16.26 2.49 -14.28
CA LYS A 306 -16.60 1.21 -13.62
C LYS A 306 -17.79 0.57 -14.35
N ASN A 307 -17.72 -0.73 -14.65
CA ASN A 307 -18.82 -1.46 -15.28
C ASN A 307 -20.06 -1.40 -14.38
N ARG A 308 -21.19 -0.90 -14.90
CA ARG A 308 -22.46 -0.83 -14.17
C ARG A 308 -23.51 -1.70 -14.85
N TYR A 309 -24.38 -2.32 -14.06
CA TYR A 309 -25.38 -3.25 -14.54
C TYR A 309 -26.77 -2.87 -14.02
N TYR A 310 -27.82 -3.24 -14.75
CA TYR A 310 -29.17 -3.24 -14.20
C TYR A 310 -29.39 -4.53 -13.42
N ASN A 311 -29.86 -4.42 -12.18
CA ASN A 311 -30.41 -5.55 -11.44
C ASN A 311 -31.82 -5.88 -11.98
N GLU A 312 -32.43 -6.95 -11.48
CA GLU A 312 -33.76 -7.40 -11.92
C GLU A 312 -34.88 -6.38 -11.63
N GLU A 313 -34.67 -5.49 -10.67
CA GLU A 313 -35.59 -4.38 -10.32
C GLU A 313 -35.39 -3.14 -11.20
N GLY A 314 -34.48 -3.18 -12.18
CA GLY A 314 -34.16 -2.05 -13.04
C GLY A 314 -33.34 -0.95 -12.36
N LYS A 315 -32.79 -1.20 -11.17
CA LYS A 315 -31.84 -0.31 -10.49
C LYS A 315 -30.41 -0.55 -10.95
N GLN A 316 -29.62 0.51 -10.94
CA GLN A 316 -28.22 0.49 -11.33
C GLN A 316 -27.32 0.00 -10.19
N CYS A 317 -26.61 -1.11 -10.40
CA CYS A 317 -25.74 -1.77 -9.43
C CYS A 317 -24.32 -1.99 -9.94
N GLY A 318 -23.39 -2.30 -9.03
CA GLY A 318 -22.04 -2.77 -9.35
C GLY A 318 -22.02 -4.24 -9.76
N VAL A 319 -20.88 -4.73 -10.26
CA VAL A 319 -20.73 -6.13 -10.68
C VAL A 319 -20.79 -7.08 -9.48
N GLU A 320 -20.30 -6.63 -8.34
CA GLU A 320 -20.24 -7.36 -7.07
C GLU A 320 -21.62 -7.48 -6.43
N GLU A 321 -22.42 -6.41 -6.49
CA GLU A 321 -23.82 -6.41 -6.02
C GLU A 321 -24.70 -7.32 -6.89
N LEU A 322 -24.48 -7.34 -8.20
CA LEU A 322 -25.15 -8.30 -9.09
C LEU A 322 -24.81 -9.74 -8.71
N ALA A 323 -23.55 -10.03 -8.42
CA ALA A 323 -23.11 -11.35 -7.98
C ALA A 323 -23.70 -11.74 -6.62
N LEU A 324 -23.75 -10.82 -5.64
CA LEU A 324 -24.40 -11.04 -4.35
C LEU A 324 -25.88 -11.42 -4.52
N ASN A 325 -26.61 -10.68 -5.36
CA ASN A 325 -28.02 -10.98 -5.65
C ASN A 325 -28.21 -12.38 -6.25
N TYR A 326 -27.32 -12.78 -7.18
CA TYR A 326 -27.33 -14.13 -7.72
C TYR A 326 -27.13 -15.17 -6.63
N TYR A 327 -26.11 -15.04 -5.78
CA TYR A 327 -25.84 -16.01 -4.72
C TYR A 327 -26.94 -16.07 -3.65
N ALA A 328 -27.57 -14.94 -3.33
CA ALA A 328 -28.71 -14.91 -2.42
C ALA A 328 -29.95 -15.63 -2.95
N ARG A 329 -30.11 -15.71 -4.28
CA ARG A 329 -31.25 -16.34 -4.95
C ARG A 329 -30.81 -17.65 -5.61
N ASP A 330 -30.60 -17.61 -6.92
CA ASP A 330 -30.36 -18.78 -7.79
C ASP A 330 -29.07 -19.53 -7.46
N GLY A 331 -28.08 -18.84 -6.90
CA GLY A 331 -26.77 -19.38 -6.53
C GLY A 331 -26.75 -20.15 -5.20
N GLY A 332 -27.91 -20.34 -4.56
CA GLY A 332 -28.07 -21.29 -3.46
C GLY A 332 -28.31 -20.69 -2.07
N GLY A 333 -28.95 -19.52 -1.99
CA GLY A 333 -29.44 -18.95 -0.73
C GLY A 333 -28.35 -18.46 0.22
N TRP A 334 -27.28 -17.88 -0.33
CA TRP A 334 -26.16 -17.37 0.48
C TRP A 334 -26.44 -15.99 1.06
N GLN A 335 -25.93 -15.76 2.27
CA GLN A 335 -25.70 -14.42 2.79
C GLN A 335 -24.25 -14.02 2.49
N GLY A 336 -23.95 -12.74 2.45
CA GLY A 336 -22.57 -12.32 2.22
C GLY A 336 -22.37 -10.83 2.10
N VAL A 337 -21.11 -10.43 2.07
CA VAL A 337 -20.69 -9.03 1.96
C VAL A 337 -19.67 -8.88 0.83
N HIS A 338 -19.67 -7.71 0.21
CA HIS A 338 -18.59 -7.23 -0.64
C HIS A 338 -17.64 -6.40 0.23
N ALA A 339 -16.48 -6.97 0.56
CA ALA A 339 -15.57 -6.38 1.54
C ALA A 339 -14.09 -6.41 1.13
N GLU A 340 -13.77 -6.99 -0.03
CA GLU A 340 -12.40 -7.18 -0.52
C GLU A 340 -11.49 -7.74 0.61
N SER A 341 -10.27 -7.21 0.76
CA SER A 341 -9.39 -7.56 1.88
C SER A 341 -9.90 -7.09 3.25
N GLY A 342 -10.76 -6.07 3.32
CA GLY A 342 -11.07 -5.35 4.55
C GLY A 342 -11.64 -6.23 5.67
N ILE A 343 -12.59 -7.10 5.34
CA ILE A 343 -13.18 -8.03 6.31
C ILE A 343 -12.14 -8.99 6.89
N TRP A 344 -11.24 -9.51 6.04
CA TRP A 344 -10.23 -10.47 6.47
C TRP A 344 -9.16 -9.85 7.34
N LEU A 345 -8.76 -8.62 7.05
CA LEU A 345 -7.83 -7.87 7.89
C LEU A 345 -8.46 -7.52 9.24
N THR A 346 -9.78 -7.24 9.26
CA THR A 346 -10.53 -7.00 10.49
C THR A 346 -10.63 -8.27 11.33
N ILE A 347 -11.01 -9.40 10.73
CA ILE A 347 -11.03 -10.71 11.39
C ILE A 347 -9.65 -11.05 11.93
N PHE A 348 -8.58 -10.87 11.14
CA PHE A 348 -7.21 -11.11 11.59
C PHE A 348 -6.86 -10.26 12.80
N GLY A 349 -7.12 -8.94 12.76
CA GLY A 349 -6.81 -8.04 13.86
C GLY A 349 -7.56 -8.38 15.14
N LEU A 350 -8.83 -8.77 15.04
CA LEU A 350 -9.65 -9.18 16.20
C LEU A 350 -9.20 -10.54 16.76
N LEU A 351 -8.97 -11.54 15.91
CA LEU A 351 -8.53 -12.86 16.34
C LEU A 351 -7.12 -12.85 16.91
N MET A 352 -6.23 -12.02 16.37
CA MET A 352 -4.81 -11.99 16.74
C MET A 352 -4.46 -10.83 17.69
N TRP A 353 -5.45 -10.15 18.27
CA TRP A 353 -5.23 -8.91 19.03
C TRP A 353 -4.16 -9.06 20.13
N ASP A 354 -4.33 -10.07 20.99
CA ASP A 354 -3.40 -10.37 22.09
C ASP A 354 -1.99 -10.71 21.58
N VAL A 355 -1.87 -11.27 20.36
CA VAL A 355 -0.59 -11.56 19.71
C VAL A 355 0.06 -10.30 19.14
N ILE A 356 -0.72 -9.44 18.48
CA ILE A 356 -0.27 -8.20 17.86
C ILE A 356 0.33 -7.27 18.92
N TYR A 357 -0.33 -7.18 20.08
CA TYR A 357 0.09 -6.31 21.19
C TYR A 357 0.87 -7.04 22.29
N ALA A 358 1.37 -8.25 22.02
CA ALA A 358 2.23 -8.97 22.95
C ALA A 358 3.52 -8.20 23.27
N ASP A 359 4.02 -8.40 24.49
CA ASP A 359 5.24 -7.78 25.00
C ASP A 359 6.48 -8.28 24.24
N VAL A 360 6.90 -7.53 23.23
CA VAL A 360 8.11 -7.78 22.45
C VAL A 360 9.02 -6.54 22.51
N PRO A 361 10.32 -6.69 22.82
CA PRO A 361 11.25 -5.56 22.84
C PRO A 361 11.36 -4.86 21.49
N ASN A 362 11.53 -3.53 21.52
CA ASN A 362 11.85 -2.70 20.36
C ASN A 362 10.82 -2.75 19.21
N VAL A 363 9.55 -3.02 19.48
CA VAL A 363 8.47 -2.94 18.46
C VAL A 363 7.46 -1.81 18.72
N PHE A 364 7.42 -1.30 19.95
CA PHE A 364 6.61 -0.14 20.34
C PHE A 364 7.51 0.89 21.03
N TYR A 365 7.57 2.10 20.47
CA TYR A 365 8.37 3.22 20.95
C TYR A 365 7.51 4.34 21.53
N THR A 366 6.26 4.48 21.07
CA THR A 366 5.30 5.47 21.60
C THR A 366 3.93 4.85 21.79
N ARG A 367 3.08 5.53 22.58
CA ARG A 367 1.69 5.12 22.86
C ARG A 367 0.69 5.45 21.73
N PHE A 368 1.18 5.93 20.59
CA PHE A 368 0.38 6.37 19.44
C PHE A 368 0.54 5.45 18.22
N GLN A 369 0.97 4.21 18.44
CA GLN A 369 1.11 3.21 17.38
C GLN A 369 -0.13 2.31 17.33
N ASN A 370 -0.67 2.14 16.14
CA ASN A 370 -1.79 1.24 15.87
C ASN A 370 -1.35 -0.20 15.51
N ALA A 371 -0.05 -0.46 15.51
CA ALA A 371 0.57 -1.76 15.26
C ALA A 371 2.05 -1.72 15.70
N PRO A 372 2.65 -2.87 16.01
CA PRO A 372 4.08 -2.92 16.28
C PRO A 372 4.88 -2.59 15.01
N LEU A 373 6.09 -2.02 15.16
CA LEU A 373 6.92 -1.58 14.02
C LEU A 373 7.45 -2.75 13.19
N ASP A 374 7.51 -3.97 13.74
CA ASP A 374 7.86 -5.18 13.02
C ASP A 374 6.67 -5.78 12.24
N PHE A 375 5.47 -5.22 12.36
CA PHE A 375 4.28 -5.70 11.67
C PHE A 375 4.44 -5.63 10.15
N GLY A 376 4.26 -6.77 9.47
CA GLY A 376 4.53 -6.90 8.03
C GLY A 376 6.01 -7.06 7.68
N THR A 377 6.84 -7.42 8.66
CA THR A 377 8.20 -7.95 8.46
C THR A 377 8.25 -9.41 8.90
N ASP A 378 9.27 -10.15 8.44
CA ASP A 378 9.52 -11.53 8.89
C ASP A 378 9.80 -11.61 10.42
N GLY A 379 10.20 -10.49 11.03
CA GLY A 379 10.42 -10.36 12.47
C GLY A 379 9.16 -10.53 13.30
N PHE A 380 7.97 -10.18 12.78
CA PHE A 380 6.70 -10.30 13.52
C PHE A 380 6.41 -11.75 13.91
N TYR A 381 6.45 -12.65 12.93
CA TYR A 381 6.22 -14.08 13.18
C TYR A 381 7.37 -14.69 13.98
N THR A 382 8.62 -14.37 13.62
CA THR A 382 9.80 -14.99 14.26
C THR A 382 9.88 -14.68 15.75
N SER A 383 9.65 -13.42 16.13
CA SER A 383 9.70 -12.98 17.55
C SER A 383 8.55 -13.52 18.40
N ARG A 384 7.45 -13.92 17.77
CA ARG A 384 6.22 -14.39 18.45
C ARG A 384 5.88 -15.84 18.13
N LYS A 385 6.80 -16.62 17.55
CA LYS A 385 6.50 -17.93 16.96
C LYS A 385 5.78 -18.87 17.92
N SER A 386 6.25 -19.01 19.16
CA SER A 386 5.62 -19.89 20.16
C SER A 386 4.20 -19.44 20.51
N VAL A 387 4.01 -18.13 20.74
CA VAL A 387 2.71 -17.53 21.06
C VAL A 387 1.75 -17.67 19.88
N ILE A 388 2.20 -17.36 18.67
CA ILE A 388 1.41 -17.51 17.44
C ILE A 388 0.98 -18.97 17.27
N GLU A 389 1.89 -19.94 17.30
CA GLU A 389 1.53 -21.33 17.04
C GLU A 389 0.57 -21.90 18.10
N SER A 390 0.74 -21.52 19.38
CA SER A 390 -0.21 -21.88 20.43
C SER A 390 -1.59 -21.26 20.21
N HIS A 391 -1.64 -19.97 19.85
CA HIS A 391 -2.89 -19.25 19.60
C HIS A 391 -3.62 -19.78 18.37
N LEU A 392 -2.89 -20.08 17.29
CA LEU A 392 -3.43 -20.72 16.10
C LEU A 392 -4.01 -22.11 16.41
N GLN A 393 -3.41 -22.86 17.32
CA GLN A 393 -3.97 -24.15 17.75
C GLN A 393 -5.31 -23.97 18.46
N GLN A 394 -5.44 -22.97 19.35
CA GLN A 394 -6.72 -22.66 19.99
C GLN A 394 -7.79 -22.25 18.97
N ILE A 395 -7.43 -21.50 17.93
CA ILE A 395 -8.35 -21.17 16.82
C ILE A 395 -8.82 -22.45 16.11
N ARG A 396 -7.92 -23.41 15.83
CA ARG A 396 -8.29 -24.72 15.25
C ARG A 396 -9.24 -25.50 16.16
N ASP A 397 -9.05 -25.40 17.47
CA ASP A 397 -9.84 -26.09 18.49
C ASP A 397 -11.19 -25.41 18.79
N GLY A 398 -11.56 -24.36 18.05
CA GLY A 398 -12.89 -23.75 18.08
C GLY A 398 -12.99 -22.42 18.84
N MET A 399 -11.87 -21.85 19.32
CA MET A 399 -11.89 -20.60 20.11
C MET A 399 -12.07 -19.32 19.28
N ALA A 400 -12.21 -19.43 17.95
CA ALA A 400 -12.20 -18.28 17.06
C ALA A 400 -13.32 -17.27 17.35
N GLU A 401 -14.56 -17.73 17.53
CA GLU A 401 -15.70 -16.83 17.81
C GLU A 401 -15.53 -16.15 19.18
N GLU A 402 -15.08 -16.88 20.19
CA GLU A 402 -14.84 -16.34 21.53
C GLU A 402 -13.75 -15.26 21.52
N PHE A 403 -12.64 -15.50 20.82
CA PHE A 403 -11.58 -14.50 20.65
C PHE A 403 -12.11 -13.26 19.93
N LEU A 404 -12.93 -13.44 18.89
CA LEU A 404 -13.51 -12.33 18.16
C LEU A 404 -14.43 -11.47 19.04
N ILE A 405 -15.33 -12.11 19.81
CA ILE A 405 -16.26 -11.42 20.72
C ILE A 405 -15.48 -10.68 21.81
N LYS A 406 -14.56 -11.37 22.49
CA LYS A 406 -13.72 -10.77 23.54
C LYS A 406 -12.98 -9.53 23.03
N SER A 407 -12.31 -9.66 21.88
CA SER A 407 -11.57 -8.54 21.28
C SER A 407 -12.49 -7.40 20.88
N TRP A 408 -13.66 -7.69 20.31
CA TRP A 408 -14.64 -6.68 19.94
C TRP A 408 -15.12 -5.89 21.17
N GLU A 409 -15.62 -6.57 22.18
CA GLU A 409 -16.17 -5.96 23.39
C GLU A 409 -15.13 -5.14 24.16
N THR A 410 -13.88 -5.61 24.18
CA THR A 410 -12.79 -4.95 24.92
C THR A 410 -12.20 -3.77 24.16
N HIS A 411 -12.18 -3.81 22.83
CA HIS A 411 -11.36 -2.90 22.02
C HIS A 411 -12.11 -2.05 21.00
N ILE A 412 -13.44 -2.15 20.91
CA ILE A 412 -14.24 -1.37 19.96
C ILE A 412 -13.85 0.13 19.94
N GLY A 413 -13.60 0.64 18.74
CA GLY A 413 -13.16 2.03 18.51
C GLY A 413 -11.68 2.30 18.80
N THR A 414 -10.87 1.27 19.08
CA THR A 414 -9.42 1.38 19.25
C THR A 414 -8.69 1.19 17.93
N ALA A 415 -7.75 2.08 17.62
CA ALA A 415 -6.96 2.02 16.41
C ALA A 415 -6.08 0.76 16.39
N CYS A 416 -6.30 -0.08 15.39
CA CYS A 416 -5.48 -1.24 15.09
C CYS A 416 -5.32 -1.36 13.58
N ARG A 417 -4.09 -1.55 13.10
CA ARG A 417 -3.83 -1.71 11.66
C ARG A 417 -4.61 -2.91 11.12
N GLY A 418 -5.38 -2.68 10.05
CA GLY A 418 -6.20 -3.71 9.40
C GLY A 418 -7.63 -3.84 9.96
N VAL A 419 -7.94 -3.25 11.12
CA VAL A 419 -9.28 -3.30 11.72
C VAL A 419 -10.08 -2.07 11.32
N ASN A 420 -11.25 -2.29 10.71
CA ASN A 420 -12.23 -1.23 10.45
C ASN A 420 -13.53 -1.51 11.22
N TRP A 421 -13.73 -0.74 12.30
CA TRP A 421 -14.89 -0.89 13.19
C TRP A 421 -16.22 -0.49 12.55
N ASP A 422 -16.19 0.36 11.52
CA ASP A 422 -17.40 0.89 10.89
C ASP A 422 -17.85 0.05 9.66
N SER A 423 -17.03 -0.91 9.21
CA SER A 423 -17.31 -1.69 8.00
C SER A 423 -18.25 -2.88 8.23
N HIS A 424 -18.24 -3.49 9.41
CA HIS A 424 -18.96 -4.73 9.69
C HIS A 424 -19.51 -4.74 11.11
N SER A 425 -20.69 -5.31 11.28
CA SER A 425 -21.27 -5.58 12.60
C SER A 425 -20.63 -6.79 13.26
N LEU A 426 -20.71 -6.87 14.59
CA LEU A 426 -20.27 -8.04 15.34
C LEU A 426 -20.97 -9.32 14.86
N ASP A 427 -22.28 -9.26 14.59
CA ASP A 427 -23.05 -10.43 14.17
C ASP A 427 -22.61 -10.96 12.79
N GLU A 428 -22.30 -10.07 11.84
CA GLU A 428 -21.74 -10.46 10.54
C GLU A 428 -20.37 -11.12 10.69
N LEU A 429 -19.49 -10.56 11.52
CA LEU A 429 -18.16 -11.11 11.76
C LEU A 429 -18.22 -12.47 12.46
N ARG A 430 -19.13 -12.64 13.43
CA ARG A 430 -19.39 -13.93 14.10
C ARG A 430 -19.91 -14.97 13.13
N ALA A 431 -20.86 -14.59 12.27
CA ALA A 431 -21.38 -15.49 11.25
C ALA A 431 -20.30 -15.96 10.27
N ALA A 432 -19.49 -15.02 9.79
CA ALA A 432 -18.35 -15.31 8.92
C ALA A 432 -17.34 -16.26 9.59
N VAL A 433 -16.89 -15.96 10.81
CA VAL A 433 -15.92 -16.79 11.54
C VAL A 433 -16.45 -18.20 11.80
N THR A 434 -17.72 -18.31 12.22
CA THR A 434 -18.36 -19.60 12.47
C THR A 434 -18.45 -20.46 11.21
N CYS A 435 -18.85 -19.86 10.08
CA CYS A 435 -19.05 -20.59 8.83
C CYS A 435 -17.74 -20.91 8.09
N VAL A 436 -16.68 -20.12 8.28
CA VAL A 436 -15.35 -20.41 7.73
C VAL A 436 -14.69 -21.58 8.49
N GLY A 437 -14.87 -21.63 9.81
CA GLY A 437 -14.33 -22.68 10.66
C GLY A 437 -12.87 -22.49 11.06
N GLY A 438 -12.50 -23.09 12.20
CA GLY A 438 -11.22 -22.87 12.88
C GLY A 438 -9.99 -23.22 12.04
N THR A 439 -9.99 -24.32 11.29
CA THR A 439 -8.85 -24.74 10.46
C THR A 439 -8.50 -23.72 9.38
N CYS A 440 -9.50 -23.23 8.66
CA CYS A 440 -9.34 -22.25 7.59
C CYS A 440 -8.89 -20.90 8.17
N LEU A 441 -9.48 -20.46 9.28
CA LEU A 441 -9.09 -19.23 9.98
C LEU A 441 -7.67 -19.29 10.52
N ALA A 442 -7.26 -20.42 11.12
CA ALA A 442 -5.90 -20.57 11.61
C ALA A 442 -4.87 -20.48 10.46
N SER A 443 -5.15 -21.10 9.31
CA SER A 443 -4.29 -20.98 8.12
C SER A 443 -4.19 -19.54 7.62
N LEU A 444 -5.32 -18.83 7.55
CA LEU A 444 -5.35 -17.41 7.18
C LEU A 444 -4.53 -16.54 8.14
N CYS A 445 -4.74 -16.72 9.45
CA CYS A 445 -4.00 -16.00 10.49
C CYS A 445 -2.51 -16.31 10.44
N GLN A 446 -2.12 -17.55 10.17
CA GLN A 446 -0.72 -17.93 10.01
C GLN A 446 -0.08 -17.19 8.83
N LEU A 447 -0.76 -17.16 7.68
CA LEU A 447 -0.27 -16.50 6.47
C LEU A 447 -0.08 -14.99 6.66
N LEU A 448 -1.07 -14.32 7.26
CA LEU A 448 -1.00 -12.89 7.56
C LEU A 448 0.04 -12.57 8.65
N ALA A 449 0.23 -13.45 9.63
CA ALA A 449 1.29 -13.28 10.62
C ALA A 449 2.69 -13.45 10.00
N GLN A 450 2.86 -14.40 9.08
CA GLN A 450 4.15 -14.66 8.43
C GLN A 450 4.53 -13.57 7.41
N ASP A 451 3.55 -13.07 6.64
CA ASP A 451 3.82 -12.09 5.59
C ASP A 451 2.60 -11.19 5.32
N TYR A 452 2.25 -10.36 6.32
CA TYR A 452 1.14 -9.41 6.22
C TYR A 452 1.26 -8.51 4.98
N ARG A 453 2.47 -8.08 4.63
CA ARG A 453 2.68 -7.13 3.53
C ARG A 453 2.35 -7.76 2.18
N SER A 454 2.76 -9.00 1.94
CA SER A 454 2.48 -9.69 0.67
C SER A 454 1.04 -10.17 0.57
N TRP A 455 0.35 -10.38 1.69
CA TRP A 455 -0.99 -10.99 1.73
C TRP A 455 -2.12 -10.02 2.07
N SER A 456 -1.84 -8.81 2.55
CA SER A 456 -2.90 -7.83 2.91
C SER A 456 -3.74 -7.31 1.75
N SER A 457 -3.41 -7.65 0.49
CA SER A 457 -4.15 -7.22 -0.70
C SER A 457 -4.48 -8.38 -1.64
N GLY A 458 -5.53 -8.20 -2.43
CA GLY A 458 -5.96 -9.13 -3.48
C GLY A 458 -6.77 -10.33 -2.98
N MET A 459 -7.38 -10.23 -1.79
CA MET A 459 -8.39 -11.19 -1.33
C MET A 459 -9.61 -11.18 -2.25
N PRO A 460 -10.38 -12.28 -2.31
CA PRO A 460 -11.63 -12.34 -3.07
C PRO A 460 -12.63 -11.26 -2.67
N ASP A 461 -13.34 -10.69 -3.65
CA ASP A 461 -14.28 -9.58 -3.45
C ASP A 461 -15.39 -9.90 -2.44
N LEU A 462 -15.97 -11.11 -2.54
CA LEU A 462 -17.09 -11.54 -1.72
C LEU A 462 -16.69 -12.59 -0.70
N LEU A 463 -17.18 -12.43 0.53
CA LEU A 463 -17.28 -13.49 1.53
C LEU A 463 -18.75 -13.84 1.69
N LEU A 464 -19.10 -15.07 1.34
CA LEU A 464 -20.42 -15.63 1.46
C LEU A 464 -20.45 -16.67 2.58
N TRP A 465 -21.58 -16.79 3.26
CA TRP A 465 -21.83 -17.83 4.25
C TRP A 465 -23.28 -18.28 4.26
N ARG A 466 -23.50 -19.49 4.77
CA ARG A 466 -24.82 -19.99 5.13
C ARG A 466 -24.70 -20.99 6.27
N PHE A 467 -25.69 -20.98 7.16
CA PHE A 467 -25.73 -21.88 8.29
C PHE A 467 -26.46 -23.19 7.95
N HIS A 468 -25.97 -24.28 8.54
CA HIS A 468 -26.58 -25.61 8.55
C HIS A 468 -27.00 -25.97 9.98
N GLY A 469 -27.95 -25.20 10.53
CA GLY A 469 -28.34 -25.26 11.94
C GLY A 469 -27.76 -24.11 12.76
N GLU A 470 -27.66 -24.26 14.07
CA GLU A 470 -27.24 -23.15 14.96
C GLU A 470 -25.72 -22.95 15.08
N TYR A 471 -24.93 -24.03 15.00
CA TYR A 471 -23.50 -24.01 15.35
C TYR A 471 -22.56 -24.44 14.21
N SER A 472 -23.09 -24.61 13.00
CA SER A 472 -22.29 -24.98 11.85
C SER A 472 -22.82 -24.32 10.59
N GLY A 473 -21.93 -24.13 9.64
CA GLY A 473 -22.24 -23.52 8.37
C GLY A 473 -21.13 -23.79 7.37
N GLU A 474 -21.24 -23.15 6.22
CA GLU A 474 -20.18 -23.14 5.24
C GLU A 474 -19.96 -21.72 4.73
N ALA A 475 -18.71 -21.42 4.41
CA ALA A 475 -18.31 -20.18 3.79
C ALA A 475 -17.78 -20.42 2.38
N LYS A 476 -17.98 -19.41 1.53
CA LYS A 476 -17.45 -19.39 0.18
C LYS A 476 -16.84 -18.03 -0.13
N LEU A 477 -15.66 -18.04 -0.74
CA LEU A 477 -14.97 -16.84 -1.19
C LEU A 477 -15.10 -16.72 -2.70
N VAL A 478 -15.58 -15.57 -3.17
CA VAL A 478 -15.86 -15.37 -4.59
C VAL A 478 -15.15 -14.14 -5.10
N GLU A 479 -14.35 -14.32 -6.14
CA GLU A 479 -13.76 -13.23 -6.90
C GLU A 479 -14.65 -12.91 -8.09
N VAL A 480 -15.12 -11.68 -8.20
CA VAL A 480 -16.06 -11.23 -9.22
C VAL A 480 -15.30 -10.56 -10.36
N LYS A 481 -15.59 -10.98 -11.59
CA LYS A 481 -14.98 -10.40 -12.79
C LYS A 481 -16.06 -10.00 -13.79
N GLY A 482 -15.99 -8.74 -14.24
CA GLY A 482 -16.72 -8.29 -15.41
C GLY A 482 -16.27 -9.03 -16.67
N HIS A 483 -17.00 -8.81 -17.77
CA HIS A 483 -16.80 -9.55 -19.03
C HIS A 483 -15.36 -9.54 -19.55
N ASN A 484 -14.69 -8.37 -19.45
CA ASN A 484 -13.34 -8.17 -19.96
C ASN A 484 -12.26 -8.28 -18.87
N ASP A 485 -12.66 -8.49 -17.61
CA ASP A 485 -11.75 -8.45 -16.49
C ASP A 485 -11.07 -9.81 -16.30
N ARG A 486 -9.80 -9.76 -15.89
CA ARG A 486 -8.98 -10.95 -15.61
C ARG A 486 -8.52 -10.92 -14.16
N LEU A 487 -8.29 -12.10 -13.60
CA LEU A 487 -7.61 -12.23 -12.32
C LEU A 487 -6.23 -11.59 -12.38
N SER A 488 -5.91 -10.75 -11.41
CA SER A 488 -4.53 -10.36 -11.16
C SER A 488 -3.72 -11.57 -10.68
N GLU A 489 -2.39 -11.50 -10.76
CA GLU A 489 -1.54 -12.58 -10.28
C GLU A 489 -1.57 -12.72 -8.75
N GLN A 490 -1.83 -11.63 -8.03
CA GLN A 490 -2.07 -11.65 -6.58
C GLN A 490 -3.38 -12.36 -6.24
N GLN A 491 -4.48 -12.04 -6.92
CA GLN A 491 -5.77 -12.72 -6.72
C GLN A 491 -5.67 -14.20 -7.03
N ARG A 492 -4.94 -14.56 -8.09
CA ARG A 492 -4.67 -15.97 -8.41
C ARG A 492 -3.88 -16.68 -7.32
N ALA A 493 -2.83 -16.03 -6.79
CA ALA A 493 -2.04 -16.57 -5.70
C ALA A 493 -2.92 -16.83 -4.46
N TRP A 494 -3.80 -15.87 -4.13
CA TRP A 494 -4.78 -16.01 -3.05
C TRP A 494 -5.73 -17.18 -3.28
N LEU A 495 -6.41 -17.24 -4.43
CA LEU A 495 -7.39 -18.28 -4.71
C LEU A 495 -6.80 -19.70 -4.64
N LEU A 496 -5.60 -19.91 -5.19
CA LEU A 496 -4.93 -21.21 -5.12
C LEU A 496 -4.54 -21.58 -3.68
N LEU A 497 -4.00 -20.62 -2.92
CA LEU A 497 -3.63 -20.84 -1.53
C LEU A 497 -4.85 -21.11 -0.64
N LEU A 498 -5.95 -20.41 -0.86
CA LEU A 498 -7.21 -20.63 -0.16
C LEU A 498 -7.77 -22.02 -0.45
N MET A 499 -7.71 -22.49 -1.70
CA MET A 499 -8.07 -23.87 -2.04
C MET A 499 -7.21 -24.88 -1.28
N ASP A 500 -5.90 -24.67 -1.21
CA ASP A 500 -4.97 -25.54 -0.48
C ASP A 500 -5.24 -25.53 1.03
N CYS A 501 -5.75 -24.42 1.58
CA CYS A 501 -6.17 -24.29 2.97
C CYS A 501 -7.56 -24.89 3.26
N GLY A 502 -8.28 -25.38 2.25
CA GLY A 502 -9.60 -26.00 2.38
C GLY A 502 -10.79 -25.06 2.20
N PHE A 503 -10.58 -23.80 1.80
CA PHE A 503 -11.68 -22.88 1.52
C PHE A 503 -12.41 -23.26 0.23
N SER A 504 -13.74 -23.08 0.24
CA SER A 504 -14.54 -23.09 -0.98
C SER A 504 -14.34 -21.77 -1.72
N VAL A 505 -13.75 -21.82 -2.92
CA VAL A 505 -13.49 -20.62 -3.73
C VAL A 505 -14.00 -20.76 -5.15
N GLU A 506 -14.43 -19.65 -5.75
CA GLU A 506 -14.77 -19.59 -7.17
C GLU A 506 -14.57 -18.20 -7.77
N VAL A 507 -14.56 -18.14 -9.10
CA VAL A 507 -14.60 -16.89 -9.86
C VAL A 507 -15.97 -16.72 -10.49
N CYS A 508 -16.68 -15.66 -10.08
CA CYS A 508 -17.96 -15.29 -10.68
C CYS A 508 -17.72 -14.38 -11.89
N LYS A 509 -18.04 -14.87 -13.09
CA LYS A 509 -17.92 -14.10 -14.33
C LYS A 509 -19.25 -13.55 -14.77
N VAL A 510 -19.36 -12.22 -14.79
CA VAL A 510 -20.55 -11.54 -15.30
C VAL A 510 -20.44 -11.40 -16.82
N LYS A 511 -21.37 -12.04 -17.52
CA LYS A 511 -21.52 -11.94 -18.98
C LYS A 511 -22.67 -10.98 -19.32
N PRO A 512 -22.51 -10.17 -20.37
CA PRO A 512 -23.63 -9.40 -20.90
C PRO A 512 -24.74 -10.37 -21.34
N LEU A 513 -25.98 -9.98 -21.04
CA LEU A 513 -27.19 -10.65 -21.52
C LEU A 513 -27.31 -10.64 -23.05
#